data_AF-A0A7S2M5M8-F1
#
_entry.id   AF-A0A7S2M5M8-F1
#
_cell.length_a   1.000
_cell.length_b   1.000
_cell.length_c   1.000
_cell.angle_alpha   90.00
_cell.angle_beta   90.00
_cell.angle_gamma   90.00
#
_symmetry.space_group_name_H-M   'P 1'
#
loop_
_entity.id
_entity.type
_entity.pdbx_description
1 polymer ?
#
loop_
_entity_poly.entity_id
_entity_poly.type
_entity_poly.pdbx_seq_one_letter_code
_entity_poly.pdbx_strand_id
1 'polypeptide(L)'
;YVETYGTQNSIALITQHMQYGSIFDRTDLGMRKNLVDIQYIAAMNPTAGSFEVCERCQRHFATFAVAMPSQSDLSTIFMSLFGGHLGNFQPVMQELTSKIVDTAIQVHEAVSSKFLPSAVRFMYNWNMRELTNIFQGLCHAKGDYYIKPSMLVKLFTHESYRVYADRLVTEEEVDVFSGFFTDIVKKNLPVEEEVSERGNVFTNFVTTTDGSYLPIPSMEKL
;
A
#
# COMPACT_ATOMS: atom_id res chain seq x y z
N TYR A 1 -5.90 -24.48 2.23
CA TYR A 1 -5.84 -25.84 2.79
C TYR A 1 -6.22 -26.80 1.68
N VAL A 2 -5.33 -27.75 1.38
CA VAL A 2 -5.57 -28.80 0.40
C VAL A 2 -5.71 -30.09 1.20
N GLU A 3 -6.82 -30.81 0.99
CA GLU A 3 -7.05 -32.10 1.64
C GLU A 3 -6.04 -33.16 1.17
N THR A 4 -5.90 -34.26 1.91
CA THR A 4 -5.06 -35.42 1.58
C THR A 4 -5.20 -35.90 0.13
N TYR A 5 -6.39 -35.75 -0.47
CA TYR A 5 -6.68 -36.14 -1.86
C TYR A 5 -6.52 -35.00 -2.88
N GLY A 6 -5.83 -33.92 -2.53
CA GLY A 6 -5.56 -32.80 -3.46
C GLY A 6 -6.74 -31.86 -3.69
N THR A 7 -7.85 -32.02 -2.95
CA THR A 7 -9.06 -31.21 -3.14
C THR A 7 -9.06 -29.98 -2.24
N GLN A 8 -9.38 -28.82 -2.84
CA GLN A 8 -9.71 -27.61 -2.10
C GLN A 8 -11.24 -27.51 -1.97
N ASN A 9 -11.77 -27.86 -0.80
CA ASN A 9 -13.22 -27.96 -0.56
C ASN A 9 -13.96 -26.64 -0.84
N SER A 10 -13.34 -25.49 -0.57
CA SER A 10 -13.92 -24.17 -0.89
C SER A 10 -14.07 -23.94 -2.40
N ILE A 11 -13.06 -24.34 -3.20
CA ILE A 11 -13.15 -24.25 -4.67
C ILE A 11 -14.19 -25.22 -5.20
N ALA A 12 -14.27 -26.44 -4.64
CA ALA A 12 -15.27 -27.42 -5.01
C ALA A 12 -16.70 -26.92 -4.75
N LEU A 13 -16.94 -26.25 -3.62
CA LEU A 13 -18.23 -25.66 -3.30
C LEU A 13 -18.64 -24.55 -4.28
N ILE A 14 -17.72 -23.63 -4.60
CA ILE A 14 -17.98 -22.56 -5.58
C ILE A 14 -18.23 -23.18 -6.96
N THR A 15 -17.46 -24.20 -7.34
CA THR A 15 -17.63 -24.94 -8.60
C THR A 15 -19.01 -25.60 -8.66
N GLN A 16 -19.43 -26.28 -7.59
CA GLN A 16 -20.76 -26.88 -7.49
C GLN A 16 -21.85 -25.82 -7.71
N HIS A 17 -21.72 -24.69 -7.02
CA HIS A 17 -22.71 -23.63 -7.15
C HIS A 17 -22.77 -23.05 -8.57
N MET A 18 -21.64 -22.71 -9.17
CA MET A 18 -21.60 -22.19 -10.55
C MET A 18 -22.13 -23.18 -11.60
N GLN A 19 -22.04 -24.49 -11.33
CA GLN A 19 -22.56 -25.53 -12.23
C GLN A 19 -24.05 -25.77 -12.06
N TYR A 20 -24.56 -25.81 -10.83
CA TYR A 20 -25.93 -26.25 -10.54
C TYR A 20 -26.88 -25.10 -10.16
N GLY A 21 -26.39 -23.88 -9.99
CA GLY A 21 -27.18 -22.71 -9.55
C GLY A 21 -27.87 -22.90 -8.20
N SER A 22 -27.41 -23.87 -7.40
CA SER A 22 -28.08 -24.26 -6.17
C SER A 22 -27.14 -24.97 -5.19
N ILE A 23 -27.50 -24.90 -3.91
CA ILE A 23 -26.75 -25.49 -2.80
C ILE A 23 -27.74 -26.21 -1.87
N PHE A 24 -27.33 -27.34 -1.32
CA PHE A 24 -28.10 -28.08 -0.32
C PHE A 24 -27.72 -27.64 1.09
N ASP A 25 -28.72 -27.59 1.98
CA ASP A 25 -28.47 -27.41 3.39
C ASP A 25 -27.79 -28.66 3.99
N ARG A 26 -26.83 -28.45 4.90
CA ARG A 26 -26.08 -29.56 5.51
C ARG A 26 -26.87 -30.26 6.61
N THR A 27 -27.84 -29.57 7.22
CA THR A 27 -28.67 -30.09 8.30
C THR A 27 -29.99 -30.64 7.77
N ASP A 28 -30.63 -29.91 6.87
CA ASP A 28 -31.85 -30.37 6.18
C ASP A 28 -31.56 -30.72 4.72
N LEU A 29 -31.22 -31.99 4.46
CA LEU A 29 -30.87 -32.49 3.13
C LEU A 29 -32.00 -32.35 2.10
N GLY A 30 -33.25 -32.18 2.53
CA GLY A 30 -34.40 -31.93 1.64
C GLY A 30 -34.46 -30.48 1.14
N MET A 31 -33.78 -29.56 1.83
CA MET A 31 -33.79 -28.14 1.51
C MET A 31 -32.72 -27.79 0.47
N ARG A 32 -33.16 -27.67 -0.79
CA ARG A 32 -32.34 -27.14 -1.88
C ARG A 32 -32.59 -25.64 -2.04
N LYS A 33 -31.54 -24.84 -1.90
CA LYS A 33 -31.57 -23.38 -2.11
C LYS A 33 -31.10 -23.07 -3.52
N ASN A 34 -31.97 -22.45 -4.32
CA ASN A 34 -31.60 -21.92 -5.63
C ASN A 34 -31.08 -20.49 -5.46
N LEU A 35 -29.94 -20.23 -6.07
CA LEU A 35 -29.26 -18.95 -6.01
C LEU A 35 -29.39 -18.30 -7.39
N VAL A 36 -30.00 -17.13 -7.43
CA VAL A 36 -30.38 -16.42 -8.66
C VAL A 36 -29.65 -15.08 -8.67
N ASP A 37 -29.27 -14.62 -9.87
CA ASP A 37 -28.62 -13.32 -10.10
C ASP A 37 -27.31 -13.11 -9.32
N ILE A 38 -26.40 -14.09 -9.38
CA ILE A 38 -25.08 -14.00 -8.76
C ILE A 38 -23.98 -13.87 -9.82
N GLN A 39 -23.06 -12.92 -9.59
CA GLN A 39 -21.83 -12.77 -10.36
C GLN A 39 -20.61 -13.05 -9.48
N TYR A 40 -19.62 -13.75 -10.04
CA TYR A 40 -18.38 -14.09 -9.36
C TYR A 40 -17.21 -13.27 -9.90
N ILE A 41 -16.44 -12.67 -8.99
CA ILE A 41 -15.16 -12.03 -9.26
C ILE A 41 -14.16 -12.59 -8.26
N ALA A 42 -12.99 -13.02 -8.74
CA ALA A 42 -11.93 -13.60 -7.92
C ALA A 42 -10.58 -13.03 -8.34
N ALA A 43 -9.65 -12.97 -7.38
CA ALA A 43 -8.26 -12.59 -7.58
C ALA A 43 -7.35 -13.55 -6.82
N MET A 44 -6.14 -13.75 -7.34
CA MET A 44 -5.13 -14.62 -6.74
C MET A 44 -3.75 -14.00 -6.86
N ASN A 45 -2.87 -14.29 -5.91
CA ASN A 45 -1.47 -13.86 -5.94
C ASN A 45 -0.63 -14.91 -6.70
N PRO A 46 0.23 -14.51 -7.66
CA PRO A 46 1.06 -15.46 -8.40
C PRO A 46 2.22 -16.08 -7.60
N THR A 47 2.64 -15.52 -6.46
CA THR A 47 4.02 -15.72 -5.97
C THR A 47 4.19 -16.59 -4.71
N ALA A 48 3.17 -16.84 -3.89
CA ALA A 48 3.29 -17.56 -2.60
C ALA A 48 2.20 -18.62 -2.22
N GLY A 49 2.39 -19.91 -2.51
CA GLY A 49 1.58 -21.02 -1.94
C GLY A 49 1.06 -22.07 -2.93
N SER A 50 0.08 -22.87 -2.50
CA SER A 50 -0.64 -23.84 -3.36
C SER A 50 -1.81 -23.17 -4.09
N PHE A 51 -1.54 -22.58 -5.24
CA PHE A 51 -2.50 -21.74 -5.98
C PHE A 51 -3.13 -22.39 -7.19
N GLU A 52 -3.16 -23.71 -7.23
CA GLU A 52 -3.79 -24.38 -8.35
C GLU A 52 -5.30 -24.29 -8.21
N VAL A 53 -5.92 -23.49 -9.07
CA VAL A 53 -7.36 -23.50 -9.29
C VAL A 53 -7.66 -24.72 -10.15
N CYS A 54 -8.58 -25.58 -9.70
CA CYS A 54 -8.94 -26.75 -10.49
C CYS A 54 -9.56 -26.32 -11.83
N GLU A 55 -9.24 -27.04 -12.91
CA GLU A 55 -9.69 -26.71 -14.27
C GLU A 55 -11.21 -26.61 -14.38
N ARG A 56 -11.93 -27.42 -13.59
CA ARG A 56 -13.40 -27.39 -13.51
C ARG A 56 -13.96 -26.08 -12.99
N CYS A 57 -13.25 -25.41 -12.09
CA CYS A 57 -13.60 -24.08 -11.61
C CYS A 57 -13.16 -23.03 -12.65
N GLN A 58 -11.92 -23.15 -13.12
CA GLN A 58 -11.28 -22.19 -14.02
C GLN A 58 -12.05 -21.98 -15.33
N ARG A 59 -12.71 -23.02 -15.87
CA ARG A 59 -13.54 -22.89 -17.10
C ARG A 59 -14.71 -21.90 -16.98
N HIS A 60 -15.14 -21.57 -15.76
CA HIS A 60 -16.23 -20.61 -15.50
C HIS A 60 -15.73 -19.16 -15.40
N PHE A 61 -14.41 -18.94 -15.43
CA PHE A 61 -13.80 -17.62 -15.31
C PHE A 61 -13.04 -17.24 -16.58
N ALA A 62 -13.10 -15.96 -16.93
CA ALA A 62 -12.11 -15.31 -17.78
C ALA A 62 -10.96 -14.82 -16.89
N THR A 63 -9.72 -15.23 -17.19
CA THR A 63 -8.54 -14.85 -16.40
C THR A 63 -7.78 -13.74 -17.09
N PHE A 64 -7.48 -12.69 -16.32
CA PHE A 64 -6.65 -11.56 -16.74
C PHE A 64 -5.42 -11.50 -15.83
N ALA A 65 -4.23 -11.41 -16.42
CA ALA A 65 -3.00 -11.19 -15.68
C ALA A 65 -2.82 -9.70 -15.45
N VAL A 66 -2.75 -9.29 -14.18
CA VAL A 66 -2.49 -7.89 -13.79
C VAL A 66 -1.03 -7.80 -13.34
N ALA A 67 -0.19 -7.19 -14.17
CA ALA A 67 1.20 -6.92 -13.86
C ALA A 67 1.34 -5.63 -13.04
N MET A 68 2.53 -5.45 -12.44
CA MET A 68 2.87 -4.17 -11.82
C MET A 68 2.82 -3.04 -12.88
N PRO A 69 2.21 -1.88 -12.57
CA PRO A 69 2.13 -0.77 -13.51
C PRO A 69 3.52 -0.23 -13.87
N SER A 70 3.64 0.38 -15.05
CA SER A 70 4.87 1.07 -15.44
C SER A 70 5.11 2.32 -14.59
N GLN A 71 6.33 2.87 -14.59
CA GLN A 71 6.62 4.12 -13.87
C GLN A 71 5.74 5.29 -14.34
N SER A 72 5.42 5.37 -15.64
CA SER A 72 4.52 6.40 -16.17
C SER A 72 3.09 6.23 -15.69
N ASP A 73 2.62 4.98 -15.55
CA ASP A 73 1.29 4.70 -15.01
C ASP A 73 1.24 5.05 -13.52
N LEU A 74 2.27 4.68 -12.74
CA LEU A 74 2.39 5.05 -11.33
C LEU A 74 2.38 6.57 -11.16
N SER A 75 3.16 7.30 -11.97
CA SER A 75 3.18 8.75 -11.96
C SER A 75 1.79 9.32 -12.24
N THR A 76 1.10 8.84 -13.28
CA THR A 76 -0.26 9.29 -13.62
C THR A 76 -1.26 9.05 -12.49
N ILE A 77 -1.23 7.86 -11.88
CA ILE A 77 -2.15 7.48 -10.79
C ILE A 77 -1.93 8.36 -9.57
N PHE A 78 -0.68 8.49 -9.11
CA PHE A 78 -0.37 9.25 -7.89
C PHE A 78 -0.41 10.76 -8.10
N MET A 79 -0.14 11.27 -9.31
CA MET A 79 -0.37 12.67 -9.68
C MET A 79 -1.85 13.03 -9.61
N SER A 80 -2.73 12.18 -10.14
CA SER A 80 -4.18 12.40 -10.07
C SER A 80 -4.69 12.36 -8.62
N LEU A 81 -4.25 11.36 -7.85
CA LEU A 81 -4.63 11.19 -6.45
C LEU A 81 -4.17 12.36 -5.58
N PHE A 82 -2.87 12.64 -5.59
CA PHE A 82 -2.27 13.64 -4.70
C PHE A 82 -2.55 15.06 -5.17
N GLY A 83 -2.57 15.30 -6.49
CA GLY A 83 -2.99 16.58 -7.06
C GLY A 83 -4.45 16.91 -6.76
N GLY A 84 -5.34 15.90 -6.80
CA GLY A 84 -6.73 16.05 -6.39
C GLY A 84 -6.87 16.44 -4.91
N HIS A 85 -6.06 15.84 -4.03
CA HIS A 85 -6.02 16.19 -2.61
C HIS A 85 -5.50 17.62 -2.37
N LEU A 86 -4.40 17.99 -3.02
CA LEU A 86 -3.78 19.31 -2.88
C LEU A 86 -4.54 20.44 -3.61
N GLY A 87 -5.59 20.14 -4.36
CA GLY A 87 -6.35 21.14 -5.13
C GLY A 87 -6.91 22.30 -4.29
N ASN A 88 -7.21 22.06 -3.01
CA ASN A 88 -7.69 23.09 -2.07
C ASN A 88 -6.57 23.74 -1.22
N PHE A 89 -5.31 23.34 -1.43
CA PHE A 89 -4.16 23.87 -0.70
C PHE A 89 -3.60 25.10 -1.45
N GLN A 90 -2.69 25.81 -0.79
CA GLN A 90 -2.00 26.94 -1.42
C GLN A 90 -1.25 26.51 -2.69
N PRO A 91 -1.18 27.36 -3.73
CA PRO A 91 -0.52 27.02 -5.01
C PRO A 91 0.91 26.48 -4.85
N VAL A 92 1.66 27.01 -3.87
CA VAL A 92 3.03 26.57 -3.56
C VAL A 92 3.09 25.09 -3.16
N MET A 93 2.04 24.54 -2.54
CA MET A 93 1.95 23.10 -2.24
C MET A 93 1.65 22.29 -3.49
N GLN A 94 0.78 22.81 -4.37
CA GLN A 94 0.38 22.12 -5.59
C GLN A 94 1.59 21.93 -6.53
N GLU A 95 2.52 22.89 -6.57
CA GLU A 95 3.80 22.77 -7.30
C GLU A 95 4.70 21.63 -6.78
N LEU A 96 4.52 21.20 -5.53
CA LEU A 96 5.29 20.11 -4.93
C LEU A 96 4.78 18.71 -5.33
N THR A 97 3.56 18.62 -5.87
CA THR A 97 2.89 17.36 -6.22
C THR A 97 3.76 16.47 -7.10
N SER A 98 4.23 16.99 -8.24
CA SER A 98 5.04 16.23 -9.19
C SER A 98 6.36 15.77 -8.58
N LYS A 99 7.03 16.66 -7.85
CA LYS A 99 8.31 16.35 -7.20
C LYS A 99 8.15 15.26 -6.16
N ILE A 100 7.10 15.29 -5.33
CA ILE A 100 6.83 14.24 -4.33
C ILE A 100 6.52 12.91 -5.02
N VAL A 101 5.68 12.91 -6.06
CA VAL A 101 5.33 11.68 -6.79
C VAL A 101 6.56 11.04 -7.41
N ASP A 102 7.37 11.82 -8.13
CA ASP A 102 8.58 11.30 -8.78
C ASP A 102 9.60 10.81 -7.74
N THR A 103 9.72 11.51 -6.60
CA THR A 103 10.59 11.11 -5.50
C THR A 103 10.11 9.81 -4.85
N ALA A 104 8.80 9.65 -4.61
CA ALA A 104 8.23 8.45 -4.04
C ALA A 104 8.46 7.23 -4.93
N ILE A 105 8.29 7.38 -6.24
CA ILE A 105 8.55 6.30 -7.22
C ILE A 105 10.04 5.91 -7.22
N GLN A 106 10.95 6.88 -7.22
CA GLN A 106 12.40 6.62 -7.15
C GLN A 106 12.79 5.91 -5.84
N VAL A 107 12.25 6.35 -4.70
CA VAL A 107 12.48 5.68 -3.41
C VAL A 107 11.95 4.24 -3.44
N HIS A 108 10.76 4.02 -3.97
CA HIS A 108 10.17 2.69 -4.08
C HIS A 108 11.01 1.75 -4.94
N GLU A 109 11.54 2.24 -6.07
CA GLU A 109 12.44 1.48 -6.95
C GLU A 109 13.77 1.14 -6.24
N ALA A 110 14.34 2.09 -5.51
CA ALA A 110 15.56 1.88 -4.72
C ALA A 110 15.35 0.84 -3.61
N VAL A 111 14.25 0.92 -2.86
CA VAL A 111 13.89 -0.06 -1.83
C VAL A 111 13.69 -1.44 -2.45
N SER A 112 12.91 -1.51 -3.53
CA SER A 112 12.54 -2.78 -4.17
C SER A 112 13.74 -3.50 -4.79
N SER A 113 14.74 -2.76 -5.28
CA SER A 113 15.98 -3.32 -5.80
C SER A 113 16.98 -3.70 -4.72
N LYS A 114 17.03 -2.97 -3.60
CA LYS A 114 18.00 -3.18 -2.53
C LYS A 114 17.58 -4.27 -1.54
N PHE A 115 16.29 -4.32 -1.19
CA PHE A 115 15.77 -5.20 -0.14
C PHE A 115 14.92 -6.31 -0.75
N LEU A 116 15.55 -7.44 -1.06
CA LEU A 116 14.88 -8.57 -1.70
C LEU A 116 14.31 -9.58 -0.69
N PRO A 117 13.19 -10.25 -1.02
CA PRO A 117 12.63 -11.28 -0.17
C PRO A 117 13.58 -12.48 -0.07
N SER A 118 13.66 -13.06 1.13
CA SER A 118 14.40 -14.31 1.39
C SER A 118 13.61 -15.17 2.38
N ALA A 119 14.05 -16.41 2.61
CA ALA A 119 13.42 -17.29 3.61
C ALA A 119 13.38 -16.66 5.02
N VAL A 120 14.37 -15.84 5.36
CA VAL A 120 14.44 -15.12 6.65
C VAL A 120 13.75 -13.76 6.58
N ARG A 121 13.80 -13.09 5.42
CA ARG A 121 13.20 -11.77 5.16
C ARG A 121 11.98 -11.90 4.25
N PHE A 122 11.02 -12.75 4.62
CA PHE A 122 9.85 -13.03 3.79
C PHE A 122 8.88 -11.83 3.69
N MET A 123 9.00 -10.86 4.60
CA MET A 123 8.20 -9.64 4.64
C MET A 123 8.65 -8.59 3.60
N TYR A 124 9.80 -8.79 2.94
CA TYR A 124 10.37 -7.82 1.99
C TYR A 124 9.72 -8.01 0.61
N ASN A 125 8.41 -7.84 0.58
CA ASN A 125 7.60 -7.91 -0.62
C ASN A 125 7.04 -6.52 -0.93
N TRP A 126 7.74 -5.81 -1.82
CA TRP A 126 7.45 -4.44 -2.19
C TRP A 126 6.61 -4.40 -3.46
N ASN A 127 5.47 -3.73 -3.39
CA ASN A 127 4.53 -3.57 -4.49
C ASN A 127 3.87 -2.18 -4.42
N MET A 128 2.85 -1.94 -5.24
CA MET A 128 2.17 -0.65 -5.30
C MET A 128 1.52 -0.25 -3.97
N ARG A 129 1.24 -1.21 -3.08
CA ARG A 129 0.64 -0.96 -1.76
C ARG A 129 1.47 -0.01 -0.91
N GLU A 130 2.80 -0.10 -0.97
CA GLU A 130 3.66 0.77 -0.18
C GLU A 130 3.50 2.23 -0.61
N LEU A 131 3.48 2.50 -1.91
CA LEU A 131 3.18 3.84 -2.43
C LEU A 131 1.79 4.29 -1.99
N THR A 132 0.76 3.43 -2.12
CA THR A 132 -0.59 3.76 -1.66
C THR A 132 -0.63 4.12 -0.17
N ASN A 133 0.08 3.39 0.68
CA ASN A 133 0.14 3.69 2.12
C ASN A 133 0.80 5.04 2.39
N ILE A 134 1.91 5.36 1.70
CA ILE A 134 2.57 6.67 1.84
C ILE A 134 1.62 7.80 1.44
N PHE A 135 0.95 7.67 0.29
CA PHE A 135 0.02 8.70 -0.18
C PHE A 135 -1.25 8.78 0.67
N GLN A 136 -1.72 7.66 1.23
CA GLN A 136 -2.81 7.68 2.20
C GLN A 136 -2.43 8.48 3.46
N GLY A 137 -1.21 8.29 3.97
CA GLY A 137 -0.65 9.09 5.05
C GLY A 137 -0.56 10.58 4.70
N LEU A 138 -0.06 10.90 3.51
CA LEU A 138 -0.01 12.27 3.00
C LEU A 138 -1.40 12.92 2.89
N CYS A 139 -2.42 12.15 2.50
CA CYS A 139 -3.80 12.63 2.38
C CYS A 139 -4.46 12.93 3.74
N HIS A 140 -3.83 12.63 4.86
CA HIS A 140 -4.27 13.13 6.17
C HIS A 140 -3.90 14.59 6.42
N ALA A 141 -3.00 15.18 5.62
CA ALA A 141 -2.71 16.60 5.67
C ALA A 141 -3.97 17.42 5.36
N LYS A 142 -4.14 18.54 6.08
CA LYS A 142 -5.23 19.51 5.87
C LYS A 142 -4.64 20.88 5.52
N GLY A 143 -5.22 21.56 4.53
CA GLY A 143 -4.71 22.83 4.01
C GLY A 143 -4.58 23.94 5.06
N ASP A 144 -5.43 23.93 6.09
CA ASP A 144 -5.41 24.93 7.17
C ASP A 144 -4.14 24.87 8.03
N TYR A 145 -3.54 23.67 8.16
CA TYR A 145 -2.37 23.45 9.01
C TYR A 145 -1.06 23.36 8.22
N TYR A 146 -1.11 22.88 6.98
CA TYR A 146 0.08 22.66 6.14
C TYR A 146 0.34 23.88 5.25
N ILE A 147 0.93 24.92 5.86
CA ILE A 147 1.14 26.23 5.24
C ILE A 147 2.52 26.36 4.57
N LYS A 148 3.50 25.52 4.95
CA LYS A 148 4.85 25.52 4.38
C LYS A 148 5.16 24.23 3.61
N PRO A 149 5.87 24.30 2.45
CA PRO A 149 6.23 23.10 1.69
C PRO A 149 7.07 22.12 2.51
N SER A 150 7.93 22.64 3.40
CA SER A 150 8.75 21.82 4.30
C SER A 150 7.90 20.93 5.22
N MET A 151 6.67 21.30 5.57
CA MET A 151 5.78 20.45 6.38
C MET A 151 5.30 19.22 5.60
N LEU A 152 4.98 19.38 4.31
CA LEU A 152 4.62 18.25 3.45
C LEU A 152 5.82 17.33 3.21
N VAL A 153 7.02 17.89 3.04
CA VAL A 153 8.25 17.09 2.91
C VAL A 153 8.54 16.34 4.22
N LYS A 154 8.39 16.98 5.39
CA LYS A 154 8.53 16.30 6.70
C LYS A 154 7.50 15.16 6.84
N LEU A 155 6.26 15.39 6.44
CA LEU A 155 5.23 14.34 6.45
C LEU A 155 5.58 13.19 5.50
N PHE A 156 6.00 13.48 4.27
CA PHE A 156 6.45 12.46 3.31
C PHE A 156 7.61 11.62 3.86
N THR A 157 8.58 12.26 4.51
CA THR A 157 9.67 11.57 5.20
C THR A 157 9.13 10.65 6.29
N HIS A 158 8.26 11.13 7.17
CA HIS A 158 7.66 10.30 8.21
C HIS A 158 6.97 9.07 7.64
N GLU A 159 6.07 9.25 6.68
CA GLU A 159 5.31 8.15 6.08
C GLU A 159 6.22 7.15 5.37
N SER A 160 7.26 7.62 4.67
CA SER A 160 8.23 6.75 4.00
C SER A 160 8.99 5.87 5.00
N TYR A 161 9.39 6.41 6.15
CA TYR A 161 10.02 5.63 7.22
C TYR A 161 9.05 4.62 7.83
N ARG A 162 7.80 5.00 8.11
CA ARG A 162 6.78 4.07 8.63
C ARG A 162 6.44 2.93 7.69
N VAL A 163 6.46 3.19 6.39
CA VAL A 163 6.14 2.16 5.40
C VAL A 163 7.31 1.22 5.12
N TYR A 164 8.54 1.75 5.04
CA TYR A 164 9.72 0.97 4.68
C TYR A 164 10.59 0.59 5.88
N ALA A 165 11.05 1.57 6.66
CA ALA A 165 12.05 1.34 7.71
C ALA A 165 11.52 0.45 8.84
N ASP A 166 10.24 0.59 9.23
CA ASP A 166 9.62 -0.24 10.27
C ASP A 166 9.56 -1.75 9.91
N ARG A 167 9.77 -2.10 8.62
CA ARG A 167 9.84 -3.50 8.18
C ARG A 167 11.27 -4.06 8.14
N LEU A 168 12.28 -3.19 8.21
CA LEU A 168 13.69 -3.61 8.16
C LEU A 168 14.09 -4.28 9.47
N VAL A 169 14.90 -5.32 9.39
CA VAL A 169 15.17 -6.20 10.54
C VAL A 169 16.37 -5.73 11.33
N THR A 170 17.38 -5.17 10.65
CA THR A 170 18.63 -4.73 11.32
C THR A 170 18.81 -3.23 11.23
N GLU A 171 19.48 -2.65 12.24
CA GLU A 171 19.83 -1.23 12.26
C GLU A 171 20.70 -0.84 11.06
N GLU A 172 21.60 -1.73 10.62
CA GLU A 172 22.42 -1.55 9.42
C GLU A 172 21.56 -1.38 8.14
N GLU A 173 20.48 -2.14 8.02
CA GLU A 173 19.55 -2.00 6.89
C GLU A 173 18.81 -0.66 6.96
N VAL A 174 18.42 -0.22 8.15
CA VAL A 174 17.80 1.09 8.39
C VAL A 174 18.77 2.23 8.05
N ASP A 175 20.05 2.10 8.37
CA ASP A 175 21.08 3.08 8.02
C ASP A 175 21.29 3.14 6.51
N VAL A 176 21.34 1.99 5.83
CA VAL A 176 21.42 1.92 4.36
C VAL A 176 20.20 2.59 3.72
N PHE A 177 18.99 2.28 4.21
CA PHE A 177 17.76 2.93 3.76
C PHE A 177 17.83 4.45 3.96
N SER A 178 18.18 4.88 5.17
CA SER A 178 18.27 6.29 5.53
C SER A 178 19.26 7.06 4.65
N GLY A 179 20.39 6.44 4.31
CA GLY A 179 21.39 7.00 3.42
C GLY A 179 20.83 7.33 2.05
N PHE A 180 20.39 6.31 1.29
CA PHE A 180 19.89 6.55 -0.06
C PHE A 180 18.57 7.33 -0.07
N PHE A 181 17.71 7.18 0.94
CA PHE A 181 16.47 7.95 1.07
C PHE A 181 16.77 9.45 1.18
N THR A 182 17.70 9.81 2.07
CA THR A 182 18.11 11.20 2.27
C THR A 182 18.72 11.78 1.00
N ASP A 183 19.54 11.01 0.29
CA ASP A 183 20.16 11.46 -0.97
C ASP A 183 19.10 11.73 -2.06
N ILE A 184 18.12 10.84 -2.22
CA ILE A 184 17.04 11.00 -3.20
C ILE A 184 16.16 12.22 -2.85
N VAL A 185 15.82 12.38 -1.57
CA VAL A 185 14.99 13.50 -1.09
C VAL A 185 15.72 14.84 -1.28
N LYS A 186 17.00 14.94 -0.90
CA LYS A 186 17.80 16.16 -1.09
C LYS A 186 17.97 16.54 -2.56
N LYS A 187 18.02 15.56 -3.45
CA LYS A 187 18.17 15.78 -4.89
C LYS A 187 16.90 16.35 -5.53
N ASN A 188 15.73 15.87 -5.12
CA ASN A 188 14.48 16.12 -5.83
C ASN A 188 13.54 17.12 -5.14
N LEU A 189 13.65 17.27 -3.82
CA LEU A 189 12.78 18.13 -3.01
C LEU A 189 13.54 19.33 -2.44
N PRO A 190 12.89 20.47 -2.22
CA PRO A 190 13.48 21.60 -1.51
C PRO A 190 13.58 21.25 -0.02
N VAL A 191 14.74 20.76 0.40
CA VAL A 191 15.01 20.35 1.79
C VAL A 191 15.68 21.50 2.55
N GLU A 192 15.02 22.01 3.59
CA GLU A 192 15.66 22.81 4.63
C GLU A 192 16.32 21.87 5.66
N GLU A 193 17.42 22.28 6.32
CA GLU A 193 18.21 21.41 7.23
C GLU A 193 17.38 20.73 8.34
N GLU A 194 16.25 21.33 8.75
CA GLU A 194 15.34 20.80 9.76
C GLU A 194 14.59 19.50 9.35
N VAL A 195 14.59 19.11 8.08
CA VAL A 195 13.88 17.89 7.63
C VAL A 195 14.62 16.61 8.04
N SER A 196 15.93 16.69 8.32
CA SER A 196 16.78 15.57 8.71
C SER A 196 16.96 15.38 10.22
N GLU A 197 16.21 16.11 11.05
CA GLU A 197 16.31 15.94 12.50
C GLU A 197 15.73 14.60 12.97
N ARG A 198 16.50 13.87 13.80
CA ARG A 198 16.01 12.67 14.51
C ARG A 198 14.84 13.09 15.41
N GLY A 199 13.64 12.57 15.15
CA GLY A 199 12.43 12.89 15.94
C GLY A 199 11.23 13.38 15.12
N ASN A 200 11.29 13.34 13.79
CA ASN A 200 10.18 13.68 12.91
C ASN A 200 9.04 12.64 12.99
N VAL A 201 8.10 12.83 13.92
CA VAL A 201 6.97 11.92 14.18
C VAL A 201 5.66 12.67 14.03
N PHE A 202 4.72 12.12 13.27
CA PHE A 202 3.37 12.67 13.09
C PHE A 202 2.33 11.77 13.75
N THR A 203 1.42 12.38 14.51
CA THR A 203 0.29 11.71 15.13
C THR A 203 -0.96 12.58 15.11
N ASN A 204 -2.12 11.97 15.35
CA ASN A 204 -3.42 12.65 15.44
C ASN A 204 -3.96 12.79 16.87
N PHE A 205 -3.23 12.33 17.88
CA PHE A 205 -3.74 12.23 19.26
C PHE A 205 -3.02 13.15 20.27
N VAL A 206 -1.87 13.74 19.91
CA VAL A 206 -1.07 14.56 20.85
C VAL A 206 -1.35 16.05 20.69
N THR A 207 -1.46 16.54 19.45
CA THR A 207 -1.28 17.97 19.14
C THR A 207 -2.58 18.76 19.16
N THR A 208 -3.69 18.15 18.74
CA THR A 208 -5.00 18.81 18.63
C THR A 208 -6.16 17.87 18.93
N THR A 209 -7.25 18.42 19.46
CA THR A 209 -8.49 17.69 19.78
C THR A 209 -9.36 17.38 18.56
N ASP A 210 -9.03 17.98 17.40
CA ASP A 210 -9.76 17.83 16.14
C ASP A 210 -9.27 16.64 15.30
N GLY A 211 -8.33 15.85 15.83
CA GLY A 211 -7.75 14.69 15.16
C GLY A 211 -6.86 15.04 13.96
N SER A 212 -6.37 16.27 13.87
CA SER A 212 -5.45 16.67 12.79
C SER A 212 -4.10 15.96 12.91
N TYR A 213 -3.61 15.47 11.79
CA TYR A 213 -2.34 14.77 11.71
C TYR A 213 -1.20 15.79 11.67
N LEU A 214 -0.44 15.91 12.76
CA LEU A 214 0.53 16.99 12.96
C LEU A 214 1.82 16.46 13.60
N PRO A 215 2.95 17.16 13.41
CA PRO A 215 4.20 16.76 14.06
C PRO A 215 4.05 16.92 15.58
N ILE A 216 4.64 15.97 16.33
CA ILE A 216 4.66 16.07 17.79
C ILE A 216 5.58 17.20 18.24
N PRO A 217 5.24 17.95 19.30
CA PRO A 217 6.10 19.04 19.79
C PRO A 217 7.39 18.54 20.47
N SER A 218 7.31 17.38 21.14
CA SER A 218 8.44 16.71 21.78
C SER A 218 8.13 15.25 22.05
N MET A 219 9.15 14.40 22.15
CA MET A 219 8.99 12.97 22.46
C MET A 219 8.39 12.73 23.86
N GLU A 220 8.61 13.64 24.81
CA GLU A 220 8.02 13.57 26.17
C GLU A 220 6.50 13.74 26.19
N LYS A 221 5.91 14.29 25.13
CA LYS A 221 4.47 14.49 25.00
C LYS A 221 3.76 13.35 24.26
N LEU A 222 4.52 12.39 23.71
CA LEU A 222 3.99 11.18 23.10
C LEU A 222 3.68 10.14 24.19
#